data_AF-A0A6B1GLZ6-F1
#
_entry.id   AF-A0A6B1GLZ6-F1
#
_cell.length_a   1.000
_cell.length_b   1.000
_cell.length_c   1.000
_cell.angle_alpha   90.00
_cell.angle_beta   90.00
_cell.angle_gamma   90.00
#
_symmetry.space_group_name_H-M   'P 1'
#
loop_
_entity.id
_entity.type
_entity.pdbx_description
1 polymer ?
#
loop_
_entity_poly.entity_id
_entity_poly.type
_entity_poly.pdbx_seq_one_letter_code
_entity_poly.pdbx_strand_id
1 'polypeptide(L)'
;TNAESTLGNVLFKAQLWDTFNQKPVNERQRLIINRMFEDDFEGFMNTSKYAKLAKCSNDTALRDIQELKRRGIFIQNPGGGRSTSYRLPSGED
;
A
#
# COMPACT_ATOMS: atom_id res chain seq x y z
N THR A 1 23.13 1.08 14.25
CA THR A 1 22.25 2.24 14.11
C THR A 1 20.80 1.75 14.16
N ASN A 2 20.23 1.55 15.35
CA ASN A 2 18.88 0.96 15.51
C ASN A 2 17.80 2.00 15.90
N ALA A 3 18.23 3.21 16.28
CA ALA A 3 17.35 4.29 16.69
C ALA A 3 16.69 5.00 15.48
N GLU A 4 17.40 5.13 14.36
CA GLU A 4 16.87 5.80 13.15
C GLU A 4 15.78 4.97 12.44
N SER A 5 15.96 3.65 12.29
CA SER A 5 14.95 2.76 11.69
C SER A 5 13.66 2.66 12.50
N THR A 6 13.76 2.81 13.83
CA THR A 6 12.60 2.79 14.73
C THR A 6 11.83 4.11 14.66
N LEU A 7 12.54 5.24 14.54
CA LEU A 7 11.93 6.57 14.46
C LEU A 7 11.18 6.77 13.13
N GLY A 8 11.75 6.30 12.02
CA GLY A 8 11.09 6.28 10.71
C GLY A 8 9.79 5.48 10.73
N ASN A 9 9.80 4.27 11.31
CA ASN A 9 8.60 3.44 11.44
C ASN A 9 7.51 4.06 12.33
N VAL A 10 7.87 4.79 13.38
CA VAL A 10 6.91 5.43 14.32
C VAL A 10 6.26 6.67 13.70
N LEU A 11 7.05 7.56 13.06
CA LEU A 11 6.53 8.70 12.31
C LEU A 11 5.68 8.25 11.12
N PHE A 12 6.08 7.16 10.46
CA PHE A 12 5.38 6.57 9.32
C PHE A 12 4.02 5.96 9.70
N LYS A 13 3.97 5.16 10.78
CA LYS A 13 2.70 4.70 11.34
C LYS A 13 1.82 5.89 11.71
N ALA A 14 2.37 6.93 12.33
CA ALA A 14 1.61 8.12 12.71
C ALA A 14 0.99 8.84 11.49
N GLN A 15 1.71 8.98 10.38
CA GLN A 15 1.19 9.56 9.13
C GLN A 15 0.12 8.68 8.48
N LEU A 16 0.30 7.35 8.49
CA LEU A 16 -0.74 6.41 8.05
C LEU A 16 -2.00 6.51 8.92
N TRP A 17 -1.85 6.55 10.24
CA TRP A 17 -2.96 6.68 11.19
C TRP A 17 -3.69 8.02 11.05
N ASP A 18 -2.98 9.13 10.86
CA ASP A 18 -3.61 10.43 10.61
C ASP A 18 -4.36 10.44 9.26
N THR A 19 -3.76 9.85 8.23
CA THR A 19 -4.39 9.69 6.91
C THR A 19 -5.63 8.79 6.98
N PHE A 20 -5.62 7.74 7.80
CA PHE A 20 -6.78 6.87 8.03
C PHE A 20 -7.87 7.54 8.88
N ASN A 21 -7.50 8.37 9.85
CA ASN A 21 -8.44 9.11 10.69
C ASN A 21 -9.17 10.21 9.91
N GLN A 22 -8.50 10.89 8.98
CA GLN A 22 -9.12 11.93 8.15
C GLN A 22 -9.99 11.37 7.02
N LYS A 23 -9.60 10.22 6.44
CA LYS A 23 -10.40 9.47 5.46
C LYS A 23 -10.25 7.97 5.69
N PRO A 24 -11.24 7.28 6.27
CA PRO A 24 -11.14 5.83 6.43
C PRO A 24 -10.93 5.15 5.08
N VAL A 25 -10.01 4.18 5.03
CA VAL A 25 -9.91 3.28 3.87
C VAL A 25 -11.16 2.40 3.80
N ASN A 26 -11.58 2.08 2.59
CA ASN A 26 -12.68 1.13 2.41
C ASN A 26 -12.24 -0.30 2.77
N GLU A 27 -13.20 -1.22 2.87
CA GLU A 27 -12.94 -2.61 3.28
C GLU A 27 -11.93 -3.33 2.37
N ARG A 28 -11.99 -3.10 1.05
CA ARG A 28 -11.07 -3.70 0.08
C ARG A 28 -9.66 -3.17 0.26
N GLN A 29 -9.52 -1.85 0.43
CA GLN A 29 -8.25 -1.20 0.68
C GLN A 29 -7.62 -1.69 1.98
N ARG A 30 -8.41 -1.78 3.06
CA ARG A 30 -7.95 -2.31 4.35
C ARG A 30 -7.49 -3.77 4.24
N LEU A 31 -8.27 -4.62 3.56
CA LEU A 31 -7.92 -6.01 3.31
C LEU A 31 -6.55 -6.11 2.61
N ILE A 32 -6.34 -5.31 1.57
CA ILE A 32 -5.11 -5.34 0.77
C ILE A 32 -3.91 -4.82 1.56
N ILE A 33 -4.07 -3.71 2.29
CA ILE A 33 -3.01 -3.18 3.15
C ILE A 33 -2.60 -4.22 4.19
N ASN A 34 -3.57 -4.84 4.88
CA ASN A 34 -3.28 -5.90 5.83
C ASN A 34 -2.58 -7.09 5.17
N ARG A 35 -3.04 -7.53 4.00
CA ARG A 35 -2.43 -8.64 3.27
C ARG A 35 -0.98 -8.37 2.90
N MET A 36 -0.63 -7.13 2.57
CA MET A 36 0.75 -6.74 2.25
C MET A 36 1.67 -6.65 3.47
N PHE A 37 1.11 -6.60 4.70
CA PHE A 37 1.87 -6.63 5.95
C PHE A 37 2.09 -8.05 6.48
N GLU A 38 1.46 -9.07 5.89
CA GLU A 38 1.66 -10.46 6.30
C GLU A 38 3.04 -10.97 5.86
N ASP A 39 3.72 -11.75 6.71
CA ASP A 39 5.10 -12.21 6.50
C ASP A 39 5.25 -13.13 5.26
N ASP A 40 4.17 -13.78 4.82
CA ASP A 40 4.11 -14.64 3.64
C ASP A 40 3.76 -13.87 2.36
N PHE A 41 3.63 -12.55 2.41
CA PHE A 41 3.34 -11.75 1.23
C PHE A 41 4.58 -11.59 0.34
N GLU A 42 4.63 -12.35 -0.75
CA GLU A 42 5.74 -12.26 -1.70
C GLU A 42 5.53 -11.22 -2.80
N GLY A 43 6.58 -10.45 -3.06
CA GLY A 43 6.65 -9.48 -4.17
C GLY A 43 5.83 -8.21 -3.93
N PHE A 44 5.41 -7.56 -5.02
CA PHE A 44 4.72 -6.27 -4.96
C PHE A 44 3.26 -6.38 -5.39
N MET A 45 2.46 -5.37 -5.02
CA MET A 45 1.08 -5.28 -5.43
C MET A 45 0.98 -4.77 -6.87
N ASN A 46 0.05 -5.31 -7.65
CA ASN A 46 -0.34 -4.75 -8.95
C ASN A 46 -1.86 -4.86 -9.11
N THR A 47 -2.43 -4.23 -10.14
CA THR A 47 -3.88 -4.18 -10.35
C THR A 47 -4.52 -5.56 -10.40
N SER A 48 -3.90 -6.52 -11.09
CA SER A 48 -4.45 -7.87 -11.22
C SER A 48 -4.36 -8.69 -9.92
N LYS A 49 -3.28 -8.54 -9.14
CA LYS A 49 -3.12 -9.17 -7.82
C LYS A 49 -4.16 -8.59 -6.85
N TYR A 50 -4.35 -7.26 -6.86
CA TYR A 50 -5.35 -6.57 -6.06
C TYR A 50 -6.76 -7.07 -6.40
N ALA A 51 -7.13 -7.07 -7.68
CA ALA A 51 -8.46 -7.49 -8.15
C ALA A 51 -8.81 -8.91 -7.69
N LYS A 52 -7.85 -9.85 -7.77
CA LYS A 52 -8.01 -11.23 -7.31
C LYS A 52 -8.21 -11.32 -5.80
N LEU A 53 -7.38 -10.65 -5.01
CA LEU A 53 -7.43 -10.68 -3.55
C LEU A 53 -8.69 -9.99 -2.99
N ALA A 54 -9.04 -8.83 -3.54
CA ALA A 54 -10.20 -8.05 -3.14
C ALA A 54 -11.52 -8.47 -3.81
N LYS A 55 -11.49 -9.49 -4.69
CA LYS A 55 -12.63 -10.02 -5.44
C LYS A 55 -13.42 -8.93 -6.17
N CYS A 56 -12.71 -8.03 -6.87
CA CYS A 56 -13.30 -6.92 -7.62
C CYS A 56 -12.77 -6.86 -9.06
N SER A 57 -13.36 -6.02 -9.91
CA SER A 57 -12.87 -5.83 -11.28
C SER A 57 -11.51 -5.12 -11.30
N ASN A 58 -10.74 -5.28 -12.39
CA ASN A 58 -9.48 -4.55 -12.57
C ASN A 58 -9.70 -3.02 -12.53
N ASP A 59 -10.81 -2.51 -13.07
CA ASP A 59 -11.13 -1.08 -13.00
C ASP A 59 -11.35 -0.60 -11.56
N THR A 60 -12.04 -1.41 -10.75
CA THR A 60 -12.25 -1.11 -9.33
C THR A 60 -10.93 -1.15 -8.57
N ALA A 61 -10.11 -2.18 -8.80
CA ALA A 61 -8.79 -2.31 -8.23
C ALA A 61 -7.88 -1.14 -8.61
N LEU A 62 -7.90 -0.70 -9.87
CA LEU A 62 -7.11 0.44 -10.33
C LEU A 62 -7.53 1.72 -9.63
N ARG A 63 -8.83 1.99 -9.48
CA ARG A 63 -9.33 3.17 -8.75
C ARG A 63 -8.89 3.13 -7.29
N ASP A 64 -9.04 1.99 -6.62
CA ASP A 64 -8.60 1.82 -5.23
C ASP A 64 -7.07 2.05 -5.10
N ILE A 65 -6.26 1.51 -6.02
CA ILE A 65 -4.80 1.70 -6.05
C ILE A 65 -4.42 3.17 -6.27
N GLN A 66 -5.08 3.87 -7.20
CA GLN A 66 -4.80 5.29 -7.44
C GLN A 66 -5.17 6.15 -6.22
N GLU A 67 -6.25 5.81 -5.52
CA GLU A 67 -6.63 6.42 -4.24
C GLU A 67 -5.53 6.23 -3.19
N LEU A 68 -5.06 4.99 -3.00
CA LEU A 68 -4.00 4.67 -2.05
C LEU A 68 -2.68 5.37 -2.41
N LYS A 69 -2.34 5.44 -3.69
CA LYS A 69 -1.15 6.15 -4.19
C LYS A 69 -1.24 7.65 -3.92
N ARG A 70 -2.37 8.27 -4.25
CA ARG A 70 -2.61 9.72 -4.04
C ARG A 70 -2.49 10.11 -2.56
N ARG A 71 -2.84 9.17 -1.67
CA ARG A 71 -2.76 9.32 -0.22
C ARG A 71 -1.39 8.97 0.36
N GLY A 72 -0.40 8.61 -0.46
CA GLY A 72 0.93 8.21 0.00
C GLY A 72 0.97 6.83 0.68
N ILE A 73 -0.13 6.07 0.66
CA ILE A 73 -0.19 4.72 1.26
C ILE A 73 0.51 3.71 0.35
N PHE A 74 0.40 3.89 -0.97
CA PHE A 74 1.11 3.09 -1.98
C PHE A 74 2.18 3.91 -2.66
N ILE A 75 3.39 3.36 -2.74
CA ILE A 75 4.48 3.91 -3.55
C ILE A 75 4.62 3.06 -4.81
N GLN A 76 4.60 3.72 -5.97
CA GLN A 76 4.87 3.04 -7.23
C GLN A 76 6.36 2.69 -7.32
N ASN A 77 6.67 1.44 -7.65
CA ASN A 77 8.05 1.00 -7.83
C ASN A 77 8.66 1.54 -9.15
N PRO A 78 10.00 1.66 -9.23
CA PRO A 78 10.69 1.94 -10.47
C PRO A 78 10.38 0.86 -11.52
N GLY A 79 9.87 1.27 -12.68
CA GLY A 79 9.39 0.36 -13.72
C GLY A 79 8.09 0.88 -14.34
N GLY A 80 8.15 1.25 -15.62
CA GLY A 80 6.99 1.69 -16.39
C GLY A 80 6.37 0.57 -17.22
N GLY A 81 5.13 0.76 -17.66
CA GLY A 81 4.46 -0.13 -18.62
C GLY A 81 3.79 -1.35 -17.98
N ARG A 82 3.94 -2.52 -18.62
CA ARG A 82 3.24 -3.78 -18.26
C ARG A 82 3.59 -4.33 -16.88
N SER A 83 4.63 -3.80 -16.23
CA SER A 83 5.13 -4.25 -14.93
C SER A 83 4.89 -3.23 -13.81
N THR A 84 3.87 -2.37 -13.95
CA THR A 84 3.54 -1.39 -12.90
C THR A 84 3.20 -2.13 -11.59
N SER A 85 3.95 -1.83 -10.53
CA SER A 85 3.77 -2.43 -9.22
C SER A 85 3.92 -1.39 -8.10
N TYR A 86 3.38 -1.72 -6.94
CA TYR A 86 3.26 -0.85 -5.80
C TYR A 86 3.74 -1.57 -4.54
N ARG A 87 4.46 -0.84 -3.68
CA ARG A 87 4.85 -1.26 -2.35
C ARG A 87 4.17 -0.39 -1.29
N LEU A 88 4.07 -0.93 -0.08
CA LEU A 88 3.89 -0.09 1.10
C LEU A 88 5.22 0.61 1.39
N PRO A 89 5.21 1.87 1.84
CA PRO A 89 6.43 2.52 2.29
C PRO A 89 7.09 1.71 3.42
N SER A 90 8.41 1.53 3.35
CA SER A 90 9.23 1.06 4.47
C SER A 90 10.01 2.23 5.05
N GLY A 91 10.45 2.15 6.31
CA GLY A 91 11.25 3.20 6.97
C GLY A 91 12.63 3.46 6.35
N GLU A 92 12.92 2.92 5.17
CA GLU A 92 14.14 3.08 4.39
C GLU A 92 13.94 3.91 3.11
N ASP A 93 12.68 4.28 2.78
CA ASP A 93 12.29 5.04 1.58
C ASP A 93 12.32 6.57 1.76
#